data_AF-A0A1V3G902-F1
#
_entry.id   AF-A0A1V3G902-F1
#
_cell.length_a   1.000
_cell.length_b   1.000
_cell.length_c   1.000
_cell.angle_alpha   90.00
_cell.angle_beta   90.00
_cell.angle_gamma   90.00
#
_symmetry.space_group_name_H-M   'P 1'
#
loop_
_entity.id
_entity.type
_entity.pdbx_description
1 polymer ?
#
loop_
_entity_poly.entity_id
_entity_poly.type
_entity_poly.pdbx_seq_one_letter_code
_entity_poly.pdbx_strand_id
1 'polypeptide(L)'
;MGKYRIFFVYRIKDLNYVHVHGMNMENKKLFTVLVSSPDDRIELGNHHEQLPEELLAVLKNESGRINAGMYDLAHWEPYTYS
;
A
#
# COMPACT_ATOMS: atom_id res chain seq x y z
N MET A 1 2.49 5.69 -17.06
CA MET A 1 1.84 5.20 -15.81
C MET A 1 2.84 4.31 -15.09
N GLY A 2 3.01 4.47 -13.77
CA GLY A 2 3.93 3.63 -12.99
C GLY A 2 3.48 2.16 -12.99
N LYS A 3 4.45 1.24 -12.87
CA LYS A 3 4.22 -0.21 -12.91
C LYS A 3 3.34 -0.72 -11.78
N TYR A 4 3.35 -0.08 -10.60
CA TYR A 4 2.48 -0.44 -9.48
C TYR A 4 1.53 0.70 -9.16
N ARG A 5 0.28 0.36 -8.85
CA ARG A 5 -0.74 1.30 -8.38
C ARG A 5 -1.37 0.79 -7.09
N ILE A 6 -1.35 1.62 -6.05
CA ILE A 6 -2.06 1.37 -4.78
C ILE A 6 -3.53 1.75 -4.96
N PHE A 7 -4.42 0.90 -4.45
CA PHE A 7 -5.87 1.13 -4.45
C PHE A 7 -6.32 1.59 -3.07
N PHE A 8 -6.07 0.76 -2.06
CA PHE A 8 -6.47 1.05 -0.69
C PHE A 8 -5.57 0.36 0.32
N VAL A 9 -5.70 0.81 1.57
CA VAL A 9 -5.04 0.26 2.74
C VAL A 9 -6.04 0.05 3.87
N TYR A 10 -5.75 -0.88 4.76
CA TYR A 10 -6.39 -0.93 6.07
C TYR A 10 -5.41 -1.35 7.15
N ARG A 11 -5.61 -0.83 8.35
CA ARG A 11 -4.74 -1.03 9.50
C ARG A 11 -5.33 -2.09 10.43
N ILE A 12 -4.50 -3.04 10.84
CA ILE A 12 -4.81 -3.97 11.91
C ILE A 12 -4.04 -3.48 13.14
N LYS A 13 -4.71 -2.66 13.97
CA LYS A 13 -4.08 -1.95 15.09
C LYS A 13 -3.47 -2.91 16.12
N ASP A 14 -4.15 -3.99 16.44
CA ASP A 14 -3.69 -4.99 17.42
C ASP A 14 -2.39 -5.67 17.02
N LEU A 15 -2.06 -5.69 15.72
CA LEU A 15 -0.86 -6.31 15.18
C LEU A 15 0.18 -5.29 14.71
N ASN A 16 -0.10 -3.98 14.80
CA ASN A 16 0.75 -2.92 14.26
C ASN A 16 1.16 -3.15 12.80
N TYR A 17 0.21 -3.55 11.95
CA TYR A 17 0.44 -3.71 10.52
C TYR A 17 -0.58 -2.94 9.68
N VAL A 18 -0.16 -2.58 8.47
CA VAL A 18 -1.05 -2.12 7.42
C VAL A 18 -1.02 -3.10 6.25
N HIS A 19 -2.21 -3.48 5.78
CA HIS A 19 -2.36 -4.15 4.50
C HIS A 19 -2.40 -3.11 3.40
N VAL A 20 -1.56 -3.26 2.38
CA VAL A 20 -1.58 -2.43 1.18
C VAL A 20 -2.01 -3.28 0.00
N HIS A 21 -3.10 -2.87 -0.64
CA HIS A 21 -3.66 -3.54 -1.81
C HIS A 21 -3.49 -2.68 -3.05
N GLY A 22 -3.11 -3.34 -4.14
CA GLY A 22 -2.92 -2.65 -5.41
C GLY A 22 -2.78 -3.63 -6.56
N MET A 23 -2.32 -3.11 -7.70
CA MET A 23 -2.14 -3.88 -8.93
C MET A 23 -0.80 -3.55 -9.60
N ASN A 24 -0.14 -4.59 -10.10
CA ASN A 24 0.90 -4.43 -11.10
C ASN A 24 0.21 -4.16 -12.46
N MET A 25 0.43 -2.96 -12.98
CA MET A 25 -0.22 -2.42 -14.17
C MET A 25 0.28 -3.06 -15.47
N GLU A 26 1.44 -3.71 -15.48
CA GLU A 26 1.98 -4.42 -16.65
C GLU A 26 1.26 -5.74 -16.88
N ASN A 27 1.23 -6.58 -15.84
CA ASN A 27 0.69 -7.94 -15.93
C ASN A 27 -0.73 -8.08 -15.36
N LYS A 28 -1.32 -6.99 -14.86
CA LYS A 28 -2.66 -6.91 -14.28
C LYS A 28 -2.88 -7.82 -13.06
N LYS A 29 -1.81 -8.25 -12.38
CA LYS A 29 -1.90 -9.04 -11.16
C LYS A 29 -2.09 -8.14 -9.95
N LEU A 30 -3.01 -8.50 -9.08
CA LEU A 30 -3.16 -7.88 -7.77
C LEU A 30 -1.94 -8.21 -6.90
N PHE A 31 -1.54 -7.26 -6.08
CA PHE A 31 -0.61 -7.50 -4.98
C PHE A 31 -1.28 -7.13 -3.66
N THR A 32 -0.87 -7.86 -2.63
CA THR A 32 -1.19 -7.56 -1.23
C THR A 32 0.11 -7.65 -0.47
N VAL A 33 0.48 -6.59 0.23
CA VAL A 33 1.67 -6.56 1.06
C VAL A 33 1.30 -6.14 2.47
N LEU A 34 1.93 -6.79 3.45
CA LEU A 34 1.78 -6.48 4.86
C LEU A 34 2.99 -5.63 5.26
N VAL A 35 2.76 -4.39 5.67
CA VAL A 35 3.81 -3.45 6.04
C VAL A 35 3.71 -3.15 7.53
N SER A 36 4.86 -3.10 8.21
CA SER A 36 4.92 -2.77 9.64
C SER A 36 4.39 -1.36 9.85
N SER A 37 3.63 -1.14 10.92
CA SER A 37 3.07 0.15 11.26
C SER A 37 3.01 0.41 12.77
N PRO A 38 4.15 0.36 13.49
CA PRO A 38 4.19 0.86 14.85
C PRO A 38 3.78 2.34 14.86
N ASP A 39 3.07 2.76 15.91
CA ASP A 39 2.61 4.14 16.09
C ASP A 39 1.72 4.69 14.95
N ASP A 40 0.91 3.83 14.31
CA ASP A 40 0.02 4.19 13.19
C ASP A 40 0.75 4.76 11.95
N ARG A 41 2.08 4.56 11.82
CA ARG A 41 2.89 5.03 10.68
C ARG A 41 3.55 3.87 9.97
N ILE A 42 3.48 3.84 8.63
CA ILE A 42 4.12 2.76 7.87
C ILE A 42 5.65 2.83 8.00
N GLU A 43 6.26 1.68 8.24
CA GLU A 43 7.70 1.49 8.33
C GLU A 43 8.16 0.45 7.29
N LEU A 44 8.95 0.91 6.33
CA LEU A 44 9.42 0.10 5.21
C LEU A 44 10.84 -0.46 5.41
N GLY A 45 11.52 -0.08 6.51
CA GLY A 45 12.91 -0.44 6.79
C GLY A 45 13.15 -1.96 6.86
N ASN A 46 12.15 -2.72 7.31
CA ASN A 46 12.26 -4.16 7.51
C ASN A 46 11.85 -5.00 6.28
N HIS A 47 11.35 -4.38 5.20
CA HIS A 47 10.72 -5.06 4.07
C HIS A 47 11.58 -5.12 2.80
N HIS A 48 12.82 -4.64 2.88
CA HIS A 48 13.71 -4.43 1.75
C HIS A 48 14.08 -5.72 0.98
N GLU A 49 14.07 -6.88 1.62
CA GLU A 49 14.53 -8.13 0.99
C GLU A 49 13.41 -8.96 0.33
N GLN A 50 12.14 -8.65 0.61
CA GLN A 50 11.00 -9.49 0.19
C GLN A 50 10.15 -8.86 -0.92
N LEU A 51 10.31 -7.56 -1.18
CA LEU A 51 9.51 -6.83 -2.16
C LEU A 51 10.34 -6.43 -3.38
N PRO A 52 9.76 -6.47 -4.60
CA PRO A 52 10.41 -5.88 -5.78
C PRO A 52 10.80 -4.43 -5.52
N GLU A 53 12.01 -4.03 -5.91
CA GLU A 53 12.57 -2.69 -5.67
C GLU A 53 11.62 -1.57 -6.13
N GLU A 54 11.00 -1.73 -7.30
CA GLU A 54 10.03 -0.79 -7.85
C GLU A 54 8.76 -0.65 -6.99
N LEU A 55 8.29 -1.74 -6.39
CA LEU A 55 7.13 -1.70 -5.49
C LEU A 55 7.53 -1.00 -4.18
N LEU A 56 8.72 -1.30 -3.65
CA LEU A 56 9.24 -0.63 -2.47
C LEU A 56 9.41 0.88 -2.70
N ALA A 57 9.89 1.28 -3.87
CA ALA A 57 10.00 2.69 -4.26
C ALA A 57 8.63 3.39 -4.30
N VAL A 58 7.60 2.73 -4.85
CA VAL A 58 6.22 3.24 -4.83
C VAL A 58 5.71 3.40 -3.40
N LEU A 59 5.89 2.40 -2.53
CA LEU A 59 5.48 2.48 -1.13
C LEU A 59 6.20 3.60 -0.37
N LYS A 60 7.50 3.80 -0.63
CA LYS A 60 8.27 4.91 -0.03
C LYS A 60 7.73 6.26 -0.46
N ASN A 61 7.51 6.44 -1.76
CA ASN A 61 7.01 7.70 -2.32
C ASN A 61 5.58 8.03 -1.85
N GLU A 62 4.72 7.02 -1.69
CA GLU A 62 3.32 7.20 -1.27
C GLU A 62 3.14 7.15 0.27
N SER A 63 4.20 6.88 1.03
CA SER A 63 4.14 6.70 2.49
C SER A 63 3.49 7.87 3.24
N GLY A 64 3.78 9.11 2.83
CA GLY A 64 3.17 10.30 3.41
C GLY A 64 1.65 10.35 3.20
N ARG A 65 1.18 9.95 2.01
CA ARG A 65 -0.25 9.93 1.67
C ARG A 65 -0.97 8.78 2.36
N ILE A 66 -0.33 7.61 2.47
CA ILE A 66 -0.84 6.46 3.25
C ILE A 66 -0.99 6.85 4.72
N ASN A 67 0.02 7.49 5.31
CA ASN A 67 -0.02 7.94 6.71
C ASN A 67 -1.06 9.05 6.94
N ALA A 68 -1.39 9.84 5.91
CA ALA A 68 -2.45 10.84 5.96
C ALA A 68 -3.88 10.26 5.73
N GLY A 69 -4.03 8.94 5.57
CA GLY A 69 -5.33 8.29 5.38
C GLY A 69 -5.93 8.42 3.97
N MET A 70 -5.15 8.92 2.99
CA MET A 70 -5.63 9.12 1.61
C MET A 70 -6.01 7.83 0.89
N TYR A 71 -5.46 6.71 1.36
CA TYR A 71 -5.71 5.38 0.80
C TYR A 71 -6.59 4.52 1.71
N ASP A 72 -7.14 5.06 2.80
CA ASP A 72 -7.94 4.26 3.73
C ASP A 72 -9.09 3.58 2.99
N LEU A 73 -9.31 2.30 3.26
CA LEU A 73 -10.37 1.50 2.64
C LEU A 73 -11.75 2.15 2.79
N ALA A 74 -11.98 2.91 3.86
CA ALA A 74 -13.21 3.68 4.08
C ALA A 74 -13.46 4.76 3.00
N HIS A 75 -12.40 5.27 2.37
CA HIS A 75 -12.46 6.23 1.27
C HIS A 75 -12.36 5.57 -0.10
N TRP A 76 -12.21 4.24 -0.16
CA TRP A 76 -12.04 3.56 -1.42
C TRP A 76 -13.38 3.32 -2.10
N GLU A 77 -13.64 4.11 -3.14
CA GLU A 77 -14.73 3.87 -4.08
C GLU A 77 -14.20 2.98 -5.22
N PRO A 78 -14.71 1.74 -5.39
CA PRO A 78 -14.45 1.00 -6.60
C PRO A 78 -15.03 1.84 -7.74
N TYR A 79 -14.17 2.31 -8.66
CA TYR A 79 -14.62 3.11 -9.81
C TYR A 79 -15.86 2.47 -10.43
N THR A 80 -17.04 3.05 -10.16
CA THR A 80 -18.24 2.73 -10.90
C THR A 80 -18.06 3.41 -12.24
N TYR A 81 -17.40 2.71 -13.17
CA TYR A 81 -17.51 3.05 -14.58
C TYR A 81 -18.96 2.80 -14.97
N SER A 82 -19.78 3.85 -14.89
CA SER A 82 -21.05 3.96 -15.61
C SER A 82 -20.77 4.18 -17.09
#